data_AF-A0A5C4T2H8-F1
#
_entry.id   AF-A0A5C4T2H8-F1
#
_cell.length_a   1.000
_cell.length_b   1.000
_cell.length_c   1.000
_cell.angle_alpha   90.00
_cell.angle_beta   90.00
_cell.angle_gamma   90.00
#
_symmetry.space_group_name_H-M   'P 1'
#
loop_
_entity.id
_entity.type
_entity.pdbx_description
1 polymer ?
#
loop_
_entity_poly.entity_id
_entity_poly.type
_entity_poly.pdbx_seq_one_letter_code
_entity_poly.pdbx_strand_id
1 'polypeptide(L)'
;MHPAHRRMAELWTINRKRKLTQEEQTELDQCLQVNAKLCWEMACLENASLLASMTRDTDWQHEICRQIDGFPWQAKRPDHQGPV
;
A
#
# COMPACT_ATOMS: atom_id res chain seq x y z
N MET A 1 -7.13 2.31 2.60
CA MET A 1 -6.73 1.03 3.26
C MET A 1 -7.09 -0.14 2.35
N HIS A 2 -6.12 -0.99 2.00
CA HIS A 2 -6.32 -2.12 1.08
C HIS A 2 -7.10 -3.29 1.74
N PRO A 3 -7.98 -4.04 1.02
CA PRO A 3 -8.73 -5.16 1.58
C PRO A 3 -7.88 -6.24 2.24
N ALA A 4 -6.70 -6.55 1.67
CA ALA A 4 -5.77 -7.50 2.26
C ALA A 4 -5.30 -7.07 3.66
N HIS A 5 -5.08 -5.77 3.90
CA HIS A 5 -4.66 -5.27 5.22
C HIS A 5 -5.77 -5.44 6.25
N ARG A 6 -7.03 -5.19 5.84
CA ARG A 6 -8.19 -5.42 6.69
C ARG A 6 -8.33 -6.90 7.04
N ARG A 7 -8.20 -7.80 6.05
CA ARG A 7 -8.31 -9.24 6.28
C ARG A 7 -7.18 -9.77 7.16
N MET A 8 -5.94 -9.30 6.99
CA MET A 8 -4.83 -9.64 7.90
C MET A 8 -5.14 -9.23 9.35
N ALA A 9 -5.69 -8.04 9.58
CA ALA A 9 -6.04 -7.58 10.92
C ALA A 9 -7.15 -8.43 11.56
N GLU A 10 -8.15 -8.82 10.77
CA GLU A 10 -9.20 -9.75 11.20
C GLU A 10 -8.61 -11.12 11.59
N LEU A 11 -7.81 -11.73 10.72
CA LEU A 11 -7.16 -13.03 10.96
C LEU A 11 -6.21 -12.97 12.15
N TRP A 12 -5.45 -11.89 12.32
CA TRP A 12 -4.62 -11.68 13.51
C TRP A 12 -5.45 -11.68 14.79
N THR A 13 -6.60 -10.99 14.79
CA THR A 13 -7.50 -10.93 15.94
C THR A 13 -8.13 -12.29 16.25
N ILE A 14 -8.44 -13.11 15.23
CA ILE A 14 -8.91 -14.48 15.41
C ILE A 14 -7.81 -15.34 16.02
N ASN A 15 -6.59 -15.28 15.46
CA ASN A 15 -5.43 -16.05 15.92
C ASN A 15 -5.06 -15.75 17.39
N ARG A 16 -5.37 -14.53 17.86
CA ARG A 16 -5.22 -14.14 19.27
C ARG A 16 -6.16 -14.86 20.23
N LYS A 17 -7.30 -15.39 19.75
CA LYS A 17 -8.35 -16.04 20.55
C LYS A 17 -8.34 -17.56 20.41
N ARG A 18 -7.99 -18.06 19.23
CA ARG A 18 -7.84 -19.49 18.94
C ARG A 18 -6.85 -19.68 17.80
N LYS A 19 -6.32 -20.89 17.64
CA LYS A 19 -5.53 -21.24 16.45
C LYS A 19 -6.38 -21.05 15.18
N LEU A 20 -5.75 -20.56 14.11
CA LEU A 20 -6.38 -20.46 12.79
C LEU A 20 -6.70 -21.86 12.24
N THR A 21 -7.80 -21.96 11.50
CA THR A 21 -8.08 -23.14 10.67
C THR A 21 -7.11 -23.17 9.47
N GLN A 22 -7.08 -24.28 8.75
CA GLN A 22 -6.23 -24.40 7.57
C GLN A 22 -6.63 -23.42 6.47
N GLU A 23 -7.93 -23.19 6.31
CA GLU A 23 -8.50 -22.23 5.37
C GLU A 23 -8.10 -20.79 5.76
N GLU A 24 -8.23 -20.44 7.04
CA GLU A 24 -7.84 -19.12 7.55
C GLU A 24 -6.33 -18.88 7.44
N GLN A 25 -5.50 -19.90 7.66
CA GLN A 25 -4.07 -19.81 7.43
C GLN A 25 -3.75 -19.59 5.95
N THR A 26 -4.47 -20.27 5.06
CA THR A 26 -4.31 -20.11 3.61
C THR A 26 -4.69 -18.69 3.17
N GLU A 27 -5.79 -18.15 3.71
CA GLU A 27 -6.18 -16.75 3.49
C GLU A 27 -5.15 -15.76 4.05
N LEU A 28 -4.57 -16.05 5.21
CA LEU A 28 -3.51 -15.21 5.79
C LEU A 28 -2.29 -15.17 4.87
N ASP A 29 -1.86 -16.32 4.35
CA ASP A 29 -0.72 -16.42 3.44
C ASP A 29 -0.98 -15.66 2.13
N GLN A 30 -2.20 -15.77 1.58
CA GLN A 30 -2.61 -14.99 0.40
C GLN A 30 -2.58 -13.48 0.68
N CYS A 31 -3.10 -13.04 1.83
CA CYS A 31 -3.08 -11.63 2.19
C CYS A 31 -1.65 -11.11 2.40
N LEU A 32 -0.76 -11.93 2.98
CA LEU A 32 0.65 -11.61 3.16
C LEU A 32 1.39 -11.50 1.82
N GLN A 33 1.10 -12.38 0.84
CA GLN A 33 1.66 -12.27 -0.50
C GLN A 33 1.27 -10.95 -1.16
N VAL A 34 0.00 -10.56 -1.07
CA VAL A 34 -0.48 -9.28 -1.59
C VAL A 34 0.19 -8.12 -0.86
N ASN A 35 0.28 -8.17 0.47
CA ASN A 35 0.96 -7.15 1.28
C ASN A 35 2.44 -7.01 0.89
N ALA A 36 3.16 -8.12 0.73
CA ALA A 36 4.57 -8.10 0.35
C ALA A 36 4.79 -7.45 -1.02
N LYS A 37 3.97 -7.81 -2.02
CA LYS A 37 4.00 -7.19 -3.35
C LYS A 37 3.77 -5.68 -3.27
N LEU A 38 2.72 -5.30 -2.56
CA LEU A 38 2.32 -3.92 -2.33
C LEU A 38 3.42 -3.09 -1.67
N CYS A 39 4.00 -3.57 -0.56
CA CYS A 39 5.12 -2.91 0.11
C CYS A 39 6.34 -2.76 -0.80
N TRP A 40 6.66 -3.79 -1.59
CA TRP A 40 7.78 -3.74 -2.52
C TRP A 40 7.58 -2.68 -3.61
N GLU A 41 6.42 -2.65 -4.23
CA GLU A 41 6.08 -1.67 -5.27
C GLU A 41 6.14 -0.23 -4.72
N MET A 42 5.62 0.03 -3.52
CA MET A 42 5.75 1.35 -2.89
C MET A 42 7.20 1.72 -2.61
N ALA A 43 8.00 0.80 -2.04
CA ALA A 43 9.42 1.07 -1.77
C ALA A 43 10.20 1.40 -3.05
N CYS A 44 9.89 0.73 -4.16
CA CYS A 44 10.44 1.06 -5.48
C CYS A 44 10.09 2.49 -5.90
N LEU A 45 8.83 2.90 -5.74
CA LEU A 45 8.39 4.27 -6.08
C LEU A 45 9.05 5.32 -5.18
N GLU A 46 9.13 5.08 -3.87
CA GLU A 46 9.77 6.01 -2.92
C GLU A 46 11.25 6.20 -3.24
N ASN A 47 11.96 5.10 -3.53
CA ASN A 47 13.36 5.14 -3.96
C ASN A 47 13.55 5.88 -5.29
N ALA A 48 12.66 5.64 -6.25
CA ALA A 48 12.69 6.36 -7.54
C ALA A 48 12.44 7.86 -7.34
N SER A 49 11.50 8.24 -6.46
CA SER A 49 11.19 9.64 -6.15
C SER A 49 12.39 10.35 -5.52
N LEU A 50 13.07 9.67 -4.60
CA LEU A 50 14.30 10.16 -4.00
C LEU A 50 15.40 10.37 -5.06
N LEU A 51 15.60 9.39 -5.95
CA LEU A 51 16.60 9.49 -7.01
C LEU A 51 16.31 10.66 -7.96
N ALA A 52 15.06 10.81 -8.41
CA ALA A 52 14.62 11.94 -9.23
C ALA A 52 14.89 13.29 -8.56
N SER A 53 14.62 13.38 -7.25
CA SER A 53 14.92 14.58 -6.45
C SER A 53 16.42 14.87 -6.39
N MET A 54 17.24 13.85 -6.16
CA MET A 54 18.70 13.98 -6.08
C MET A 54 19.33 14.42 -7.41
N THR A 55 18.75 14.01 -8.55
CA THR A 55 19.18 14.42 -9.89
C THR A 55 18.52 15.71 -10.38
N ARG A 56 17.64 16.32 -9.57
CA ARG A 56 16.85 17.53 -9.92
C ARG A 56 15.94 17.32 -11.14
N ASP A 57 15.52 16.08 -11.38
CA ASP A 57 14.56 15.74 -12.43
C ASP A 57 13.14 15.88 -11.88
N THR A 58 12.66 17.11 -11.85
CA THR A 58 11.36 17.47 -11.27
C THR A 58 10.19 16.85 -12.03
N ASP A 59 10.30 16.67 -13.36
CA ASP A 59 9.23 16.09 -14.16
C ASP A 59 9.06 14.60 -13.86
N TRP A 60 10.18 13.87 -13.76
CA TRP A 60 10.17 12.48 -13.33
C TRP A 60 9.66 12.34 -11.88
N GLN A 61 10.10 13.24 -10.99
CA GLN A 61 9.63 13.24 -9.60
C GLN A 61 8.10 13.43 -9.52
N HIS A 62 7.52 14.37 -10.27
CA HIS A 62 6.08 14.58 -10.30
C HIS A 62 5.32 13.38 -10.84
N GLU A 63 5.86 12.68 -11.85
CA GLU A 63 5.26 11.45 -12.36
C GLU A 63 5.22 10.34 -11.30
N ILE A 64 6.31 10.14 -10.57
CA ILE A 64 6.35 9.14 -9.49
C ILE A 64 5.39 9.52 -8.35
N CYS A 65 5.32 10.80 -7.98
CA CYS A 65 4.36 11.27 -6.97
C CYS A 65 2.91 10.98 -7.39
N ARG A 66 2.54 11.13 -8.67
CA ARG A 66 1.21 10.74 -9.17
C ARG A 66 0.93 9.24 -8.99
N GLN A 67 1.93 8.39 -9.23
CA GLN A 67 1.80 6.94 -9.04
C GLN A 67 1.64 6.58 -7.56
N ILE A 68 2.39 7.24 -6.67
CA ILE A 68 2.26 7.09 -5.21
C ILE A 68 0.88 7.55 -4.72
N ASP A 69 0.34 8.64 -5.25
CA ASP A 69 -1.01 9.12 -4.91
C ASP A 69 -2.11 8.16 -5.36
N GLY A 70 -1.91 7.50 -6.50
CA GLY A 70 -2.81 6.46 -7.02
C GLY A 70 -2.68 5.10 -6.33
N PHE A 71 -1.77 4.96 -5.36
CA PHE A 71 -1.41 3.65 -4.83
C PHE A 71 -2.59 2.97 -4.06
N PRO A 72 -2.79 1.65 -4.17
CA PRO A 72 -4.03 0.96 -3.72
C PRO A 72 -4.46 1.11 -2.25
N TRP A 73 -3.65 1.68 -1.35
CA TRP A 73 -4.09 1.98 0.03
C TRP A 73 -4.17 3.46 0.38
N GLN A 74 -3.69 4.37 -0.48
CA GLN A 74 -3.86 5.80 -0.28
C GLN A 74 -5.37 6.09 -0.28
N ALA A 75 -5.84 6.77 0.77
CA ALA A 75 -7.20 7.32 0.73
C ALA A 75 -7.20 8.38 -0.36
N LYS A 76 -8.22 8.40 -1.22
CA LYS A 76 -8.39 9.52 -2.15
C LYS A 76 -8.35 10.81 -1.33
N ARG A 77 -7.36 11.67 -1.59
CA ARG A 77 -7.37 13.02 -1.03
C ARG A 77 -8.69 13.64 -1.47
N PRO A 78 -9.50 14.23 -0.56
CA PRO A 78 -10.71 14.91 -0.98
C PRO A 78 -10.32 15.92 -2.04
N ASP A 79 -11.09 15.96 -3.14
CA ASP A 79 -10.86 16.93 -4.20
C ASP A 79 -10.80 18.32 -3.54
N HIS A 80 -9.64 18.96 -3.57
CA HIS A 80 -9.53 20.35 -3.20
C HIS A 80 -10.24 21.15 -4.30
N GLN A 81 -11.57 21.24 -4.22
CA GLN A 81 -12.28 22.37 -4.80
C GLN A 81 -11.78 23.60 -4.06
N GLY A 82 -10.73 24.23 -4.61
CA GLY A 82 -10.27 25.52 -4.16
C GLY A 82 -11.43 26.52 -4.21
N PRO A 83 -11.47 27.50 -3.30
CA PRO A 83 -12.54 28.49 -3.31
C PRO A 83 -12.49 29.26 -4.63
N VAL A 84 -13.66 29.36 -5.27
CA VAL A 84 -13.93 30.20 -6.45
C VAL A 84 -13.98 31.66 -6.04
#